data_AF-A0A9D5RB68-F1
#
_entry.id   AF-A0A9D5RB68-F1
#
_cell.length_a   1.000
_cell.length_b   1.000
_cell.length_c   1.000
_cell.angle_alpha   90.00
_cell.angle_beta   90.00
_cell.angle_gamma   90.00
#
_symmetry.space_group_name_H-M   'P 1'
#
loop_
_entity.id
_entity.type
_entity.pdbx_description
1 polymer ?
#
loop_
_entity_poly.entity_id
_entity_poly.type
_entity_poly.pdbx_seq_one_letter_code
_entity_poly.pdbx_strand_id
1 'polypeptide(L)'
;MALHVMEEANRCLGCKNPRCQQGCPIHTPIPEVIRLLKAGKLNEAGWMLFENNPLTTVCALVCNHENQCEGHCVRGIKEAPVHFSIIESYISSTYANQMVKGPAESNGRKAAIIGAGPAGLTIAIILARYGYQVTIFDSRDKIGGVLRYGIPEFRLPDAVLDDMAYRHLELKGIRFRPNTYIGSAVTIDDLFRDGFQSVFVGAGLWKPRKLNVRGESLGHVTYAINYLASPAAFRLGERIIVIGTGNSAMDCARTAIRHGARFVSCVNLTDKLTASQYESSYAKLEGVSFILNKVTLEIREDGVILADSRVEEDGSIVPVPGTEKLYPCTGVIIAVSQGAESNLVTTTKGIDTVRSGLLTVDEDGHTSRPGVFAAGDAASGARTVVEAVANSKRVAEAMHTYMQSLPMPVTTDYPDVPVAEQVEASAQAEQVL
;
A
#
# COMPACT_ATOMS: atom_id res chain seq x y z
N MET A 1 -3.77 23.50 -16.66
CA MET A 1 -3.45 22.07 -16.45
C MET A 1 -3.61 21.26 -17.74
N ALA A 2 -4.79 21.24 -18.39
CA ALA A 2 -5.01 20.46 -19.62
C ALA A 2 -4.08 20.80 -20.81
N LEU A 3 -3.74 22.08 -21.02
CA LEU A 3 -2.80 22.51 -22.08
C LEU A 3 -1.42 21.85 -21.91
N HIS A 4 -0.88 21.85 -20.69
CA HIS A 4 0.38 21.20 -20.36
C HIS A 4 0.34 19.66 -20.54
N VAL A 5 -0.80 19.04 -20.23
CA VAL A 5 -0.98 17.59 -20.43
C VAL A 5 -0.97 17.22 -21.92
N MET A 6 -1.61 18.03 -22.77
CA MET A 6 -1.60 17.82 -24.22
C MET A 6 -0.22 18.09 -24.84
N GLU A 7 0.50 19.12 -24.37
CA GLU A 7 1.89 19.35 -24.75
C GLU A 7 2.78 18.15 -24.40
N GLU A 8 2.63 17.59 -23.20
CA GLU A 8 3.37 16.40 -22.79
C GLU A 8 2.99 15.17 -23.63
N ALA A 9 1.69 14.95 -23.86
CA ALA A 9 1.21 13.86 -24.71
C ALA A 9 1.75 13.96 -26.14
N ASN A 10 1.96 15.17 -26.66
CA ASN A 10 2.53 15.40 -27.98
C ASN A 10 4.01 15.05 -28.08
N ARG A 11 4.74 14.96 -26.96
CA ARG A 11 6.13 14.49 -26.93
C ARG A 11 6.25 12.97 -27.10
N CYS A 12 5.15 12.23 -26.96
CA CYS A 12 5.14 10.78 -27.16
C CYS A 12 5.38 10.41 -28.62
N LEU A 13 6.36 9.52 -28.83
CA LEU A 13 6.79 9.06 -30.16
C LEU A 13 5.87 7.98 -30.76
N GLY A 14 4.90 7.44 -29.99
CA GLY A 14 4.05 6.34 -30.46
C GLY A 14 4.86 5.08 -30.82
N CYS A 15 5.83 4.70 -29.99
CA CYS A 15 6.79 3.64 -30.29
C CYS A 15 6.11 2.30 -30.62
N LYS A 16 6.49 1.68 -31.74
CA LYS A 16 6.02 0.33 -32.14
C LYS A 16 6.39 -0.76 -31.13
N ASN A 17 7.58 -0.64 -30.51
CA ASN A 17 8.00 -1.50 -29.40
C ASN A 17 8.12 -0.64 -28.12
N PRO A 18 7.02 -0.49 -27.36
CA PRO A 18 6.96 0.47 -26.26
C PRO A 18 7.66 -0.06 -25.01
N ARG A 19 8.94 0.30 -24.85
CA ARG A 19 9.72 -0.01 -23.64
C ARG A 19 9.09 0.52 -22.35
N CYS A 20 8.34 1.63 -22.41
CA CYS A 20 7.58 2.14 -21.26
C CYS A 20 6.50 1.17 -20.76
N GLN A 21 5.85 0.43 -21.67
CA GLN A 21 4.89 -0.61 -21.31
C GLN A 21 5.58 -1.86 -20.75
N GLN A 22 6.77 -2.20 -21.26
CA GLN A 22 7.57 -3.31 -20.73
C GLN A 22 8.12 -3.00 -19.33
N GLY A 23 8.55 -1.76 -19.09
CA GLY A 23 9.02 -1.29 -17.79
C GLY A 23 7.90 -1.01 -16.76
N CYS A 24 6.64 -1.12 -17.17
CA CYS A 24 5.49 -1.01 -16.27
C CYS A 24 5.12 -2.41 -15.75
N PRO A 25 5.14 -2.67 -14.42
CA PRO A 25 4.86 -4.02 -13.89
C PRO A 25 3.46 -4.56 -14.25
N ILE A 26 2.50 -3.68 -14.54
CA ILE A 26 1.14 -4.05 -14.96
C ILE A 26 0.91 -3.88 -16.46
N HIS A 27 1.98 -3.69 -17.23
CA HIS A 27 1.96 -3.58 -18.69
C HIS A 27 0.93 -2.59 -19.25
N THR A 28 0.77 -1.44 -18.59
CA THR A 28 -0.15 -0.38 -19.03
C THR A 28 0.12 -0.02 -20.50
N PRO A 29 -0.91 -0.01 -21.37
CA PRO A 29 -0.78 0.28 -22.80
C PRO A 29 -0.58 1.79 -23.05
N ILE A 30 0.52 2.33 -22.54
CA ILE A 30 0.83 3.78 -22.49
C ILE A 30 0.69 4.47 -23.85
N PRO A 31 1.29 3.97 -24.96
CA PRO A 31 1.15 4.64 -26.25
C PRO A 31 -0.30 4.74 -26.72
N GLU A 32 -1.10 3.72 -26.44
CA GLU A 32 -2.50 3.66 -26.85
C GLU A 32 -3.37 4.60 -26.01
N VAL A 33 -3.15 4.63 -24.69
CA VAL A 33 -3.79 5.61 -23.79
C VAL A 33 -3.50 7.04 -24.26
N ILE A 34 -2.23 7.34 -24.59
CA ILE A 34 -1.84 8.65 -25.11
C ILE A 34 -2.48 8.93 -26.48
N ARG A 35 -2.58 7.93 -27.36
CA ARG A 35 -3.25 8.06 -28.66
C ARG A 35 -4.72 8.42 -28.49
N LEU A 36 -5.43 7.76 -27.57
CA LEU A 36 -6.83 8.04 -27.27
C LEU A 36 -7.00 9.45 -26.70
N LEU A 37 -6.13 9.87 -25.77
CA LEU A 37 -6.12 11.24 -25.26
C LEU A 37 -5.95 12.27 -26.39
N LYS A 38 -4.97 12.06 -27.29
CA LYS A 38 -4.71 12.95 -28.43
C LYS A 38 -5.88 13.02 -29.42
N ALA A 39 -6.68 11.96 -29.50
CA ALA A 39 -7.89 11.89 -30.32
C ALA A 39 -9.15 12.46 -29.62
N GLY A 40 -9.01 13.02 -28.41
CA GLY A 40 -10.15 13.53 -27.63
C GLY A 40 -11.04 12.44 -27.01
N LYS A 41 -10.61 11.17 -27.07
CA LYS A 41 -11.34 9.99 -26.58
C LYS A 41 -11.04 9.73 -25.10
N LEU A 42 -11.28 10.72 -24.25
CA LEU A 42 -10.89 10.68 -22.83
C LEU A 42 -11.53 9.52 -22.06
N ASN A 43 -12.81 9.25 -22.32
CA ASN A 43 -13.54 8.18 -21.65
C ASN A 43 -13.03 6.78 -22.05
N GLU A 44 -12.63 6.58 -23.31
CA GLU A 44 -12.02 5.32 -23.75
C GLU A 44 -10.64 5.13 -23.11
N ALA A 45 -9.86 6.21 -23.00
CA ALA A 45 -8.55 6.18 -22.36
C ALA A 45 -8.67 5.87 -20.85
N GLY A 46 -9.62 6.54 -20.17
CA GLY A 46 -9.89 6.31 -18.75
C GLY A 46 -10.38 4.90 -18.48
N TRP A 47 -11.34 4.41 -19.27
CA TRP A 47 -11.79 3.02 -19.19
C TRP A 47 -10.62 2.05 -19.32
N MET A 48 -9.77 2.22 -20.34
CA MET A 48 -8.59 1.37 -20.56
C MET A 48 -7.63 1.36 -19.36
N LEU A 49 -7.38 2.52 -18.73
CA LEU A 49 -6.51 2.60 -17.56
C LEU A 49 -7.09 1.84 -16.36
N PHE A 50 -8.37 2.02 -16.07
CA PHE A 50 -9.02 1.36 -14.93
C PHE A 50 -9.26 -0.13 -15.15
N GLU A 51 -9.56 -0.55 -16.37
CA GLU A 51 -9.61 -1.96 -16.73
C GLU A 51 -8.25 -2.63 -16.53
N ASN A 52 -7.17 -1.93 -16.84
CA ASN A 52 -5.84 -2.46 -16.61
C ASN A 52 -5.42 -2.41 -15.14
N ASN A 53 -5.68 -1.29 -14.45
CA ASN A 53 -5.24 -1.00 -13.10
C ASN A 53 -6.37 -0.33 -12.29
N PRO A 54 -7.05 -1.07 -11.41
CA PRO A 54 -8.10 -0.52 -10.54
C PRO A 54 -7.63 0.63 -9.62
N LEU A 55 -6.32 0.75 -9.39
CA LEU A 55 -5.70 1.78 -8.55
C LEU A 55 -4.98 2.85 -9.37
N THR A 56 -5.34 3.07 -10.64
CA THR A 56 -4.64 4.04 -11.51
C THR A 56 -4.61 5.46 -10.93
N THR A 57 -5.66 5.91 -10.22
CA THR A 57 -5.68 7.22 -9.53
C THR A 57 -4.64 7.34 -8.42
N VAL A 58 -4.26 6.22 -7.81
CA VAL A 58 -3.18 6.13 -6.81
C VAL A 58 -1.83 5.99 -7.50
N CYS A 59 -1.70 5.02 -8.42
CA CYS A 59 -0.45 4.70 -9.11
C CYS A 59 0.13 5.89 -9.88
N ALA A 60 -0.73 6.72 -10.49
CA ALA A 60 -0.30 7.94 -11.19
C ALA A 60 0.46 8.92 -10.28
N LEU A 61 0.22 8.87 -8.96
CA LEU A 61 0.84 9.76 -7.97
C LEU A 61 2.07 9.14 -7.30
N VAL A 62 2.02 7.84 -6.98
CA VAL A 62 3.02 7.22 -6.09
C VAL A 62 3.95 6.20 -6.75
N CYS A 63 3.72 5.83 -8.02
CA CYS A 63 4.61 4.91 -8.72
C CYS A 63 6.02 5.49 -8.85
N ASN A 64 7.01 4.57 -8.87
CA ASN A 64 8.41 4.94 -9.10
C ASN A 64 8.68 5.08 -10.61
N HIS A 65 8.05 6.09 -11.21
CA HIS A 65 8.04 6.29 -12.66
C HIS A 65 9.46 6.36 -13.27
N GLU A 66 10.41 6.97 -12.57
CA GLU A 66 11.84 7.09 -12.98
C GLU A 66 12.53 5.74 -13.16
N ASN A 67 12.11 4.70 -12.43
CA ASN A 67 12.65 3.34 -12.55
C ASN A 67 11.71 2.38 -13.28
N GLN A 68 10.55 2.89 -13.73
CA GLN A 68 9.50 2.11 -14.39
C GLN A 68 9.22 2.71 -15.78
N CYS A 69 7.96 3.06 -16.06
CA CYS A 69 7.53 3.46 -17.40
C CYS A 69 8.29 4.66 -17.97
N GLU A 70 8.53 5.71 -17.19
CA GLU A 70 9.25 6.91 -17.66
C GLU A 70 10.74 6.64 -17.79
N GLY A 71 11.34 5.89 -16.86
CA GLY A 71 12.73 5.42 -16.93
C GLY A 71 13.04 4.57 -18.16
N HIS A 72 12.04 3.83 -18.65
CA HIS A 72 12.16 3.01 -19.86
C HIS A 72 11.67 3.71 -21.13
N CYS A 73 11.28 4.99 -21.06
CA CYS A 73 10.85 5.74 -22.23
C CYS A 73 11.99 5.85 -23.26
N VAL A 74 11.75 5.46 -24.52
CA VAL A 74 12.76 5.52 -25.59
C VAL A 74 13.29 6.94 -25.81
N ARG A 75 12.44 7.95 -25.63
CA ARG A 75 12.86 9.37 -25.70
C ARG A 75 13.89 9.72 -24.62
N GLY A 76 13.76 9.10 -23.43
CA GLY A 76 14.64 9.23 -22.28
C GLY A 76 16.12 8.92 -22.55
N ILE A 77 16.44 8.25 -23.67
CA ILE A 77 17.82 7.92 -24.06
C ILE A 77 18.61 9.16 -24.49
N LYS A 78 17.95 10.14 -25.14
CA LYS A 78 18.61 11.34 -25.69
C LYS A 78 18.09 12.65 -25.11
N GLU A 79 16.85 12.65 -24.64
CA GLU A 79 16.16 13.83 -24.15
C GLU A 79 15.38 13.45 -22.88
N ALA A 80 14.63 14.38 -22.28
CA ALA A 80 13.76 14.04 -21.15
C ALA A 80 12.70 12.97 -21.53
N PRO A 81 12.36 12.01 -20.65
CA PRO A 81 11.29 11.06 -20.92
C PRO A 81 9.93 11.78 -21.05
N VAL A 82 8.94 11.06 -21.57
CA VAL A 82 7.54 11.51 -21.48
C VAL A 82 7.06 11.25 -20.07
N HIS A 83 6.53 12.29 -19.41
CA HIS A 83 5.99 12.21 -18.06
C HIS A 83 4.59 11.59 -18.11
N PHE A 84 4.53 10.27 -18.20
CA PHE A 84 3.26 9.55 -18.24
C PHE A 84 2.46 9.72 -16.93
N SER A 85 3.13 9.89 -15.79
CA SER A 85 2.50 10.16 -14.49
C SER A 85 1.44 11.27 -14.54
N ILE A 86 1.77 12.43 -15.14
CA ILE A 86 0.84 13.56 -15.24
C ILE A 86 -0.30 13.31 -16.23
N ILE A 87 -0.05 12.52 -17.27
CA ILE A 87 -1.07 12.11 -18.25
C ILE A 87 -2.05 11.13 -17.61
N GLU A 88 -1.53 10.10 -16.94
CA GLU A 88 -2.31 9.11 -16.20
C GLU A 88 -3.15 9.80 -15.13
N SER A 89 -2.54 10.69 -14.34
CA SER A 89 -3.24 11.44 -13.29
C SER A 89 -4.42 12.24 -13.85
N TYR A 90 -4.22 12.96 -14.95
CA TYR A 90 -5.28 13.74 -15.60
C TYR A 90 -6.43 12.86 -16.11
N ILE A 91 -6.10 11.79 -16.85
CA ILE A 91 -7.11 10.90 -17.43
C ILE A 91 -7.89 10.19 -16.32
N SER A 92 -7.18 9.59 -15.37
CA SER A 92 -7.76 8.76 -14.31
C SER A 92 -8.60 9.58 -13.34
N SER A 93 -8.14 10.76 -12.91
CA SER A 93 -8.94 11.65 -12.06
C SER A 93 -10.21 12.14 -12.74
N THR A 94 -10.15 12.45 -14.04
CA THR A 94 -11.33 12.90 -14.80
C THR A 94 -12.33 11.77 -15.04
N TYR A 95 -11.84 10.55 -15.28
CA TYR A 95 -12.68 9.39 -15.55
C TYR A 95 -13.27 8.75 -14.28
N ALA A 96 -12.62 8.88 -13.13
CA ALA A 96 -13.05 8.26 -11.87
C ALA A 96 -14.53 8.56 -11.55
N ASN A 97 -14.99 9.79 -11.80
CA ASN A 97 -16.39 10.22 -11.58
C ASN A 97 -17.42 9.52 -12.47
N GLN A 98 -16.98 8.89 -13.56
CA GLN A 98 -17.85 8.23 -14.55
C GLN A 98 -17.94 6.72 -14.34
N MET A 99 -17.19 6.16 -13.38
CA MET A 99 -17.12 4.71 -13.11
C MET A 99 -18.30 4.17 -12.28
N VAL A 100 -19.52 4.54 -12.65
CA VAL A 100 -20.74 4.23 -11.88
C VAL A 100 -21.38 2.89 -12.22
N LYS A 101 -20.84 2.12 -13.17
CA LYS A 101 -21.35 0.76 -13.42
C LYS A 101 -21.19 -0.06 -12.14
N GLY A 102 -22.32 -0.52 -11.60
CA GLY A 102 -22.40 -1.34 -10.38
C GLY A 102 -21.68 -2.69 -10.52
N PRO A 103 -21.73 -3.53 -9.47
CA PRO A 103 -21.20 -4.88 -9.58
C PRO A 103 -22.01 -5.66 -10.64
N ALA A 104 -21.47 -6.75 -11.16
CA ALA A 104 -22.29 -7.64 -11.97
C ALA A 104 -23.43 -8.22 -11.12
N GLU A 105 -24.45 -8.78 -11.78
CA GLU A 105 -25.51 -9.51 -11.09
C GLU A 105 -24.91 -10.58 -10.17
N SER A 106 -25.55 -10.79 -9.02
CA SER A 106 -24.99 -11.70 -8.03
C SER A 106 -24.87 -13.11 -8.59
N ASN A 107 -23.68 -13.69 -8.46
CA ASN A 107 -23.43 -15.09 -8.82
C ASN A 107 -23.73 -16.06 -7.66
N GLY A 108 -24.31 -15.58 -6.56
CA GLY A 108 -24.66 -16.36 -5.37
C GLY A 108 -23.47 -16.79 -4.49
N ARG A 109 -22.24 -16.37 -4.81
CA ARG A 109 -21.01 -16.79 -4.12
C ARG A 109 -20.41 -15.65 -3.30
N LYS A 110 -19.72 -16.00 -2.20
CA LYS A 110 -19.11 -15.04 -1.26
C LYS A 110 -17.60 -15.19 -1.20
N ALA A 111 -16.89 -14.07 -1.13
CA ALA A 111 -15.44 -14.02 -0.96
C ALA A 111 -15.05 -13.06 0.18
N ALA A 112 -14.11 -13.48 1.03
CA ALA A 112 -13.56 -12.67 2.11
C ALA A 112 -12.17 -12.16 1.74
N ILE A 113 -11.90 -10.89 1.99
CA ILE A 113 -10.62 -10.24 1.70
C ILE A 113 -10.05 -9.71 3.01
N ILE A 114 -8.90 -10.20 3.45
CA ILE A 114 -8.23 -9.79 4.67
C ILE A 114 -7.16 -8.75 4.31
N GLY A 115 -7.38 -7.51 4.75
CA GLY A 115 -6.55 -6.35 4.43
C GLY A 115 -7.12 -5.53 3.28
N ALA A 116 -7.34 -4.24 3.53
CA ALA A 116 -7.80 -3.22 2.60
C ALA A 116 -6.63 -2.41 2.00
N GLY A 117 -5.45 -3.03 1.88
CA GLY A 117 -4.31 -2.47 1.15
C GLY A 117 -4.45 -2.61 -0.37
N PRO A 118 -3.41 -2.24 -1.14
CA PRO A 118 -3.45 -2.28 -2.61
C PRO A 118 -3.91 -3.63 -3.19
N ALA A 119 -3.38 -4.72 -2.64
CA ALA A 119 -3.68 -6.07 -3.11
C ALA A 119 -5.15 -6.45 -2.86
N GLY A 120 -5.62 -6.27 -1.62
CA GLY A 120 -6.99 -6.59 -1.24
C GLY A 120 -8.03 -5.75 -1.96
N LEU A 121 -7.78 -4.44 -2.13
CA LEU A 121 -8.65 -3.55 -2.91
C LEU A 121 -8.73 -3.98 -4.37
N THR A 122 -7.61 -4.35 -4.98
CA THR A 122 -7.57 -4.83 -6.38
C THR A 122 -8.44 -6.07 -6.55
N ILE A 123 -8.26 -7.08 -5.69
CA ILE A 123 -9.01 -8.34 -5.76
C ILE A 123 -10.49 -8.10 -5.48
N ALA A 124 -10.80 -7.29 -4.46
CA ALA A 124 -12.19 -6.98 -4.12
C ALA A 124 -12.93 -6.35 -5.30
N ILE A 125 -12.31 -5.38 -5.97
CA ILE A 125 -12.89 -4.71 -7.15
C ILE A 125 -13.10 -5.70 -8.29
N ILE A 126 -12.12 -6.58 -8.58
CA ILE A 126 -12.22 -7.57 -9.66
C ILE A 126 -13.32 -8.60 -9.36
N LEU A 127 -13.35 -9.16 -8.15
CA LEU A 127 -14.37 -10.14 -7.78
C LEU A 127 -15.77 -9.53 -7.75
N ALA A 128 -15.94 -8.28 -7.29
CA ALA A 128 -17.23 -7.60 -7.37
C ALA A 128 -17.73 -7.44 -8.82
N ARG A 129 -16.81 -7.24 -9.78
CA ARG A 129 -17.15 -7.21 -11.21
C ARG A 129 -17.58 -8.57 -11.77
N TYR A 130 -17.20 -9.67 -11.12
CA TYR A 130 -17.67 -11.02 -11.45
C TYR A 130 -18.94 -11.43 -10.69
N GLY A 131 -19.55 -10.51 -9.93
CA GLY A 131 -20.82 -10.74 -9.24
C GLY A 131 -20.70 -11.42 -7.88
N TYR A 132 -19.49 -11.56 -7.34
CA TYR A 132 -19.28 -12.10 -6.00
C TYR A 132 -19.74 -11.11 -4.93
N GLN A 133 -20.34 -11.62 -3.85
CA GLN A 133 -20.53 -10.83 -2.65
C GLN A 133 -19.21 -10.76 -1.87
N VAL A 134 -18.53 -9.62 -1.97
CA VAL A 134 -17.23 -9.41 -1.37
C VAL A 134 -17.36 -8.71 -0.01
N THR A 135 -16.63 -9.19 0.99
CA THR A 135 -16.43 -8.50 2.26
C THR A 135 -14.95 -8.33 2.55
N ILE A 136 -14.52 -7.08 2.75
CA ILE A 136 -13.16 -6.72 3.16
C ILE A 136 -13.13 -6.56 4.68
N PHE A 137 -12.17 -7.21 5.34
CA PHE A 137 -11.89 -7.12 6.76
C PHE A 137 -10.53 -6.44 6.94
N ASP A 138 -10.48 -5.35 7.68
CA ASP A 138 -9.21 -4.65 7.95
C ASP A 138 -9.08 -4.34 9.45
N SER A 139 -7.86 -4.40 9.97
CA SER A 139 -7.55 -4.11 11.37
C SER A 139 -7.62 -2.62 11.71
N ARG A 140 -7.61 -1.75 10.69
CA ARG A 140 -7.71 -0.30 10.80
C ARG A 140 -9.13 0.18 10.50
N ASP A 141 -9.36 1.46 10.78
CA ASP A 141 -10.65 2.13 10.68
C ASP A 141 -11.03 2.50 9.24
N LYS A 142 -10.05 2.67 8.34
CA LYS A 142 -10.24 3.07 6.95
C LYS A 142 -9.47 2.17 5.98
N ILE A 143 -9.90 2.19 4.72
CA ILE A 143 -9.21 1.49 3.64
C ILE A 143 -7.89 2.15 3.25
N GLY A 144 -7.07 1.42 2.50
CA GLY A 144 -5.84 1.90 1.86
C GLY A 144 -4.59 1.20 2.37
N GLY A 145 -4.60 0.66 3.59
CA GLY A 145 -3.41 0.06 4.20
C GLY A 145 -2.22 1.04 4.16
N VAL A 146 -1.07 0.62 3.65
CA VAL A 146 0.12 1.49 3.50
C VAL A 146 -0.15 2.74 2.66
N LEU A 147 -1.13 2.73 1.74
CA LEU A 147 -1.49 3.92 0.96
C LEU A 147 -1.97 5.06 1.86
N ARG A 148 -2.68 4.75 2.95
CA ARG A 148 -3.20 5.74 3.89
C ARG A 148 -2.29 5.94 5.09
N TYR A 149 -1.84 4.84 5.67
CA TYR A 149 -1.13 4.85 6.96
C TYR A 149 0.40 4.84 6.80
N GLY A 150 0.92 4.81 5.57
CA GLY A 150 2.35 4.77 5.29
C GLY A 150 2.83 5.82 4.28
N ILE A 151 1.99 6.24 3.34
CA ILE A 151 2.31 7.31 2.38
C ILE A 151 1.71 8.62 2.91
N PRO A 152 2.51 9.67 3.12
CA PRO A 152 1.99 10.95 3.62
C PRO A 152 1.03 11.65 2.65
N GLU A 153 0.12 12.47 3.20
CA GLU A 153 -0.91 13.21 2.45
C GLU A 153 -0.34 14.11 1.34
N PHE A 154 0.87 14.66 1.54
CA PHE A 154 1.53 15.50 0.53
C PHE A 154 2.04 14.72 -0.70
N ARG A 155 2.06 13.38 -0.64
CA ARG A 155 2.35 12.50 -1.79
C ARG A 155 1.08 11.84 -2.32
N LEU A 156 0.20 11.40 -1.43
CA LEU A 156 -1.07 10.77 -1.76
C LEU A 156 -2.16 11.35 -0.87
N PRO A 157 -3.01 12.26 -1.39
CA PRO A 157 -4.08 12.85 -0.59
C PRO A 157 -5.10 11.80 -0.15
N ASP A 158 -5.49 11.85 1.12
CA ASP A 158 -6.49 10.95 1.71
C ASP A 158 -7.82 10.97 0.95
N ALA A 159 -8.17 12.13 0.37
CA ALA A 159 -9.35 12.31 -0.46
C ALA A 159 -9.38 11.36 -1.68
N VAL A 160 -8.23 10.97 -2.25
CA VAL A 160 -8.17 9.98 -3.35
C VAL A 160 -8.63 8.61 -2.87
N LEU A 161 -8.29 8.25 -1.64
CA LEU A 161 -8.67 6.97 -1.04
C LEU A 161 -10.12 6.98 -0.54
N ASP A 162 -10.60 8.11 -0.02
CA ASP A 162 -12.00 8.29 0.37
C ASP A 162 -12.93 8.22 -0.85
N ASP A 163 -12.53 8.87 -1.94
CA ASP A 163 -13.19 8.80 -3.23
C ASP A 163 -13.26 7.37 -3.79
N MET A 164 -12.16 6.63 -3.65
CA MET A 164 -12.11 5.22 -4.01
C MET A 164 -13.03 4.37 -3.14
N ALA A 165 -13.07 4.60 -1.82
CA ALA A 165 -13.99 3.89 -0.93
C ALA A 165 -15.45 4.08 -1.38
N TYR A 166 -15.85 5.33 -1.65
CA TYR A 166 -17.18 5.64 -2.11
C TYR A 166 -17.50 4.96 -3.45
N ARG A 167 -16.66 5.15 -4.48
CA ARG A 167 -16.99 4.67 -5.85
C ARG A 167 -16.77 3.19 -6.08
N HIS A 168 -15.74 2.62 -5.47
CA HIS A 168 -15.36 1.24 -5.72
C HIS A 168 -15.91 0.27 -4.69
N LEU A 169 -16.20 0.72 -3.47
CA LEU A 169 -16.76 -0.16 -2.45
C LEU A 169 -18.26 0.10 -2.28
N GLU A 170 -18.65 1.30 -1.84
CA GLU A 170 -20.05 1.60 -1.48
C GLU A 170 -20.99 1.45 -2.67
N LEU A 171 -20.71 2.14 -3.78
CA LEU A 171 -21.54 2.03 -5.00
C LEU A 171 -21.53 0.64 -5.64
N LYS A 172 -20.54 -0.21 -5.29
CA LYS A 172 -20.42 -1.56 -5.83
C LYS A 172 -20.89 -2.64 -4.85
N GLY A 173 -21.45 -2.26 -3.70
CA GLY A 173 -21.94 -3.19 -2.69
C GLY A 173 -20.85 -4.05 -2.04
N ILE A 174 -19.57 -3.66 -2.16
CA ILE A 174 -18.48 -4.33 -1.45
C ILE A 174 -18.57 -3.92 0.01
N ARG A 175 -18.72 -4.90 0.89
CA ARG A 175 -18.83 -4.65 2.33
C ARG A 175 -17.44 -4.40 2.90
N PHE A 176 -17.32 -3.42 3.79
CA PHE A 176 -16.11 -3.15 4.54
C PHE A 176 -16.38 -3.29 6.03
N ARG A 177 -15.57 -4.11 6.70
CA ARG A 177 -15.63 -4.33 8.14
C ARG A 177 -14.32 -3.80 8.76
N PRO A 178 -14.29 -2.53 9.19
CA PRO A 178 -13.12 -1.93 9.81
C PRO A 178 -12.84 -2.51 11.20
N ASN A 179 -11.67 -2.20 11.76
CA ASN A 179 -11.25 -2.55 13.11
C ASN A 179 -11.41 -4.04 13.44
N THR A 180 -11.26 -4.90 12.44
CA THR A 180 -11.43 -6.35 12.54
C THR A 180 -10.13 -7.05 12.18
N TYR A 181 -9.38 -7.45 13.21
CA TYR A 181 -8.18 -8.24 13.05
C TYR A 181 -8.52 -9.73 12.92
N ILE A 182 -8.34 -10.31 11.72
CA ILE A 182 -8.52 -11.76 11.52
C ILE A 182 -7.36 -12.54 12.14
N GLY A 183 -7.71 -13.56 12.93
CA GLY A 183 -6.79 -14.26 13.83
C GLY A 183 -6.85 -13.75 15.27
N SER A 184 -7.89 -12.99 15.62
CA SER A 184 -8.23 -12.67 17.01
C SER A 184 -9.58 -13.29 17.38
N ALA A 185 -10.65 -12.49 17.50
CA ALA A 185 -12.00 -12.95 17.79
C ALA A 185 -12.68 -13.65 16.59
N VAL A 186 -12.24 -13.34 15.37
CA VAL A 186 -12.71 -13.97 14.13
C VAL A 186 -11.51 -14.61 13.44
N THR A 187 -11.65 -15.87 13.06
CA THR A 187 -10.63 -16.68 12.39
C THR A 187 -11.01 -16.96 10.94
N ILE A 188 -10.06 -17.50 10.16
CA ILE A 188 -10.35 -17.96 8.79
C ILE A 188 -11.36 -19.12 8.80
N ASP A 189 -11.35 -19.99 9.82
CA ASP A 189 -12.32 -21.07 9.97
C ASP A 189 -13.74 -20.54 10.13
N ASP A 190 -13.92 -19.45 10.90
CA ASP A 190 -15.20 -18.76 11.05
C ASP A 190 -15.70 -18.23 9.70
N LEU A 191 -14.82 -17.68 8.86
CA LEU A 191 -15.20 -17.21 7.53
C LEU A 191 -15.73 -18.36 6.66
N PHE A 192 -15.05 -19.49 6.63
CA PHE A 192 -15.53 -20.65 5.88
C PHE A 192 -16.86 -21.19 6.44
N ARG A 193 -17.00 -21.25 7.77
CA ARG A 193 -18.27 -21.62 8.43
C ARG A 193 -19.41 -20.69 8.02
N ASP A 194 -19.15 -19.39 7.91
CA ASP A 194 -20.15 -18.38 7.58
C ASP A 194 -20.45 -18.30 6.05
N GLY A 195 -19.94 -19.25 5.27
CA GLY A 195 -20.27 -19.48 3.87
C GLY A 195 -19.39 -18.72 2.88
N PHE A 196 -18.26 -18.16 3.30
CA PHE A 196 -17.25 -17.66 2.37
C PHE A 196 -16.58 -18.85 1.67
N GLN A 197 -16.59 -18.86 0.34
CA GLN A 197 -16.03 -19.96 -0.45
C GLN A 197 -14.54 -19.80 -0.69
N SER A 198 -14.03 -18.56 -0.63
CA SER A 198 -12.62 -18.27 -0.73
C SER A 198 -12.23 -17.08 0.15
N VAL A 199 -11.01 -17.12 0.67
CA VAL A 199 -10.41 -16.11 1.53
C VAL A 199 -9.10 -15.63 0.91
N PHE A 200 -8.95 -14.33 0.72
CA PHE A 200 -7.68 -13.71 0.36
C PHE A 200 -6.99 -13.12 1.58
N VAL A 201 -5.68 -13.31 1.70
CA VAL A 201 -4.83 -12.76 2.74
C VAL A 201 -3.84 -11.75 2.16
N GLY A 202 -4.12 -10.47 2.38
CA GLY A 202 -3.28 -9.33 2.00
C GLY A 202 -2.92 -8.47 3.20
N ALA A 203 -2.52 -9.09 4.31
CA ALA A 203 -2.27 -8.42 5.58
C ALA A 203 -1.07 -7.44 5.56
N GLY A 204 -0.21 -7.49 4.54
CA GLY A 204 0.97 -6.64 4.43
C GLY A 204 2.06 -6.93 5.47
N LEU A 205 3.00 -6.00 5.63
CA LEU A 205 4.09 -6.07 6.62
C LEU A 205 3.95 -4.90 7.59
N TRP A 206 3.51 -5.16 8.82
CA TRP A 206 3.29 -4.12 9.82
C TRP A 206 4.26 -4.17 10.99
N LYS A 207 5.02 -5.27 11.14
CA LYS A 207 5.95 -5.45 12.25
C LYS A 207 7.23 -4.67 11.98
N PRO A 208 7.56 -3.60 12.71
CA PRO A 208 8.80 -2.88 12.47
C PRO A 208 10.01 -3.77 12.84
N ARG A 209 11.11 -3.62 12.08
CA ARG A 209 12.38 -4.24 12.46
C ARG A 209 13.08 -3.41 13.52
N LYS A 210 13.66 -4.12 14.49
CA LYS A 210 14.46 -3.54 15.55
C LYS A 210 15.89 -3.25 15.09
N LEU A 211 16.50 -2.21 15.66
CA LEU A 211 17.93 -1.98 15.56
C LEU A 211 18.73 -2.92 16.48
N ASN A 212 18.13 -3.37 17.58
CA ASN A 212 18.79 -4.16 18.63
C ASN A 212 19.95 -3.39 19.30
N VAL A 213 19.74 -2.10 19.56
CA VAL A 213 20.68 -1.23 20.28
C VAL A 213 20.07 -0.81 21.62
N ARG A 214 20.94 -0.46 22.57
CA ARG A 214 20.48 0.11 23.85
C ARG A 214 19.74 1.43 23.60
N GLY A 215 18.64 1.63 24.33
CA GLY A 215 17.83 2.86 24.27
C GLY A 215 16.69 2.85 23.25
N GLU A 216 16.54 1.78 22.47
CA GLU A 216 15.44 1.64 21.50
C GLU A 216 14.03 1.70 22.14
N SER A 217 13.91 1.48 23.46
CA SER A 217 12.66 1.54 24.22
C SER A 217 12.36 2.91 24.87
N LEU A 218 13.18 3.93 24.64
CA LEU A 218 13.00 5.25 25.25
C LEU A 218 11.77 5.98 24.68
N GLY A 219 11.16 6.87 25.47
CA GLY A 219 9.86 7.49 25.16
C GLY A 219 9.86 8.43 23.94
N HIS A 220 11.03 8.93 23.54
CA HIS A 220 11.24 9.76 22.35
C HIS A 220 11.67 8.96 21.12
N VAL A 221 11.63 7.63 21.19
CA VAL A 221 11.97 6.72 20.09
C VAL A 221 10.70 6.10 19.52
N THR A 222 10.54 6.13 18.20
CA THR A 222 9.42 5.51 17.51
C THR A 222 9.88 4.79 16.24
N TYR A 223 9.02 3.92 15.71
CA TYR A 223 9.25 3.24 14.43
C TYR A 223 8.52 3.97 13.32
N ALA A 224 9.12 3.98 12.13
CA ALA A 224 8.61 4.69 10.95
C ALA A 224 7.15 4.36 10.63
N ILE A 225 6.77 3.08 10.66
CA ILE A 225 5.38 2.66 10.35
C ILE A 225 4.37 3.20 11.36
N ASN A 226 4.74 3.28 12.63
CA ASN A 226 3.88 3.82 13.68
C ASN A 226 3.79 5.34 13.58
N TYR A 227 4.93 5.99 13.33
CA TYR A 227 5.00 7.43 13.14
C TYR A 227 4.17 7.91 11.94
N LEU A 228 4.34 7.27 10.78
CA LEU A 228 3.60 7.63 9.56
C LEU A 228 2.09 7.38 9.69
N ALA A 229 1.69 6.34 10.43
CA ALA A 229 0.27 6.02 10.63
C ALA A 229 -0.47 7.08 11.47
N SER A 230 0.22 7.78 12.37
CA SER A 230 -0.39 8.82 13.21
C SER A 230 0.64 9.84 13.69
N PRO A 231 1.21 10.68 12.80
CA PRO A 231 2.33 11.54 13.15
C PRO A 231 1.97 12.57 14.23
N ALA A 232 0.71 13.01 14.26
CA ALA A 232 0.18 13.93 15.27
C ALA A 232 0.13 13.35 16.69
N ALA A 233 0.20 12.02 16.85
CA ALA A 233 0.24 11.37 18.16
C ALA A 233 1.62 11.49 18.86
N PHE A 234 2.67 11.83 18.10
CA PHE A 234 4.04 11.89 18.62
C PHE A 234 4.45 13.32 18.97
N ARG A 235 5.32 13.45 19.98
CA ARG A 235 5.92 14.71 20.44
C ARG A 235 7.44 14.54 20.46
N LEU A 236 8.05 14.62 19.28
CA LEU A 236 9.48 14.33 19.07
C LEU A 236 10.39 15.57 19.21
N GLY A 237 9.83 16.75 19.48
CA GLY A 237 10.55 18.01 19.62
C GLY A 237 11.12 18.56 18.30
N GLU A 238 12.11 19.43 18.40
CA GLU A 238 12.62 20.20 17.25
C GLU A 238 13.76 19.53 16.48
N ARG A 239 14.51 18.58 17.07
CA ARG A 239 15.71 17.98 16.48
C ARG A 239 15.55 16.48 16.37
N ILE A 240 15.26 15.98 15.16
CA ILE A 240 14.89 14.59 14.93
C ILE A 240 15.97 13.87 14.11
N ILE A 241 16.35 12.67 14.57
CA ILE A 241 17.20 11.76 13.81
C ILE A 241 16.35 10.60 13.29
N VAL A 242 16.34 10.42 11.97
CA VAL A 242 15.73 9.27 11.30
C VAL A 242 16.83 8.26 10.97
N ILE A 243 16.74 7.04 11.50
CA ILE A 243 17.72 5.98 11.25
C ILE A 243 17.25 5.18 10.03
N GLY A 244 17.90 5.39 8.89
CA GLY A 244 17.56 4.85 7.59
C GLY A 244 17.47 5.93 6.51
N THR A 245 17.61 5.54 5.24
CA THR A 245 17.55 6.45 4.07
C THR A 245 16.70 5.92 2.92
N GLY A 246 15.80 4.97 3.18
CA GLY A 246 14.85 4.48 2.18
C GLY A 246 13.65 5.44 1.99
N ASN A 247 12.72 5.10 1.10
CA ASN A 247 11.55 5.95 0.83
C ASN A 247 10.75 6.27 2.10
N SER A 248 10.47 5.27 2.96
CA SER A 248 9.77 5.51 4.24
C SER A 248 10.56 6.42 5.18
N ALA A 249 11.90 6.43 5.12
CA ALA A 249 12.70 7.35 5.90
C ALA A 249 12.57 8.78 5.37
N MET A 250 12.51 8.97 4.05
CA MET A 250 12.25 10.29 3.45
C MET A 250 10.85 10.78 3.81
N ASP A 251 9.84 9.92 3.75
CA ASP A 251 8.48 10.22 4.19
C ASP A 251 8.46 10.63 5.67
N CYS A 252 9.15 9.90 6.55
CA CYS A 252 9.27 10.26 7.96
C CYS A 252 9.93 11.63 8.15
N ALA A 253 11.04 11.87 7.47
CA ALA A 253 11.81 13.11 7.61
C ALA A 253 11.00 14.35 7.15
N ARG A 254 10.33 14.24 6.00
CA ARG A 254 9.48 15.30 5.43
C ARG A 254 8.20 15.52 6.23
N THR A 255 7.65 14.44 6.82
CA THR A 255 6.52 14.52 7.74
C THR A 255 6.94 15.21 9.04
N ALA A 256 8.10 14.86 9.61
CA ALA A 256 8.65 15.51 10.79
C ALA A 256 8.77 17.04 10.63
N ILE A 257 9.26 17.52 9.49
CA ILE A 257 9.34 18.96 9.18
C ILE A 257 7.95 19.60 9.21
N ARG A 258 6.96 18.99 8.56
CA ARG A 258 5.57 19.48 8.54
C ARG A 258 4.90 19.47 9.91
N HIS A 259 5.38 18.62 10.82
CA HIS A 259 4.95 18.54 12.21
C HIS A 259 5.82 19.39 13.16
N GLY A 260 6.59 20.34 12.63
CA GLY A 260 7.27 21.38 13.42
C GLY A 260 8.72 21.07 13.80
N ALA A 261 9.30 19.97 13.32
CA ALA A 261 10.73 19.72 13.51
C ALA A 261 11.56 20.75 12.71
N ARG A 262 12.58 21.33 13.36
CA ARG A 262 13.46 22.35 12.76
C ARG A 262 14.74 21.78 12.19
N PHE A 263 15.24 20.69 12.79
CA PHE A 263 16.48 20.05 12.39
C PHE A 263 16.21 18.56 12.21
N VAL A 264 16.21 18.09 10.96
CA VAL A 264 15.97 16.68 10.65
C VAL A 264 17.18 16.11 9.94
N SER A 265 17.71 15.00 10.46
CA SER A 265 18.84 14.29 9.86
C SER A 265 18.50 12.83 9.61
N CYS A 266 18.81 12.31 8.43
CA CYS A 266 18.75 10.88 8.13
C CYS A 266 20.13 10.24 8.27
N VAL A 267 20.20 9.11 8.96
CA VAL A 267 21.44 8.36 9.20
C VAL A 267 21.47 7.12 8.32
N ASN A 268 22.64 6.83 7.71
CA ASN A 268 22.84 5.61 6.95
C ASN A 268 24.18 4.94 7.24
N LEU A 269 24.17 3.60 7.16
CA LEU A 269 25.35 2.74 7.32
C LEU A 269 26.36 2.92 6.17
N THR A 270 25.91 3.33 4.99
CA THR A 270 26.76 3.52 3.80
C THR A 270 26.71 4.97 3.31
N ASP A 271 27.54 5.29 2.34
CA ASP A 271 27.61 6.55 1.62
C ASP A 271 26.46 6.77 0.61
N LYS A 272 25.56 5.78 0.45
CA LYS A 272 24.48 5.81 -0.54
C LYS A 272 23.12 5.94 0.10
N LEU A 273 22.27 6.78 -0.50
CA LEU A 273 20.84 6.82 -0.18
C LEU A 273 20.14 5.67 -0.88
N THR A 274 19.20 5.02 -0.18
CA THR A 274 18.42 3.89 -0.73
C THR A 274 17.05 4.31 -1.26
N ALA A 275 16.59 5.52 -0.93
CA ALA A 275 15.39 6.13 -1.51
C ALA A 275 15.56 6.43 -3.00
N SER A 276 14.42 6.63 -3.68
CA SER A 276 14.41 7.12 -5.05
C SER A 276 15.09 8.49 -5.19
N GLN A 277 15.50 8.84 -6.40
CA GLN A 277 16.17 10.13 -6.63
C GLN A 277 15.21 11.28 -6.37
N TYR A 278 13.95 11.16 -6.79
CA TYR A 278 12.92 12.15 -6.46
C TYR A 278 12.71 12.32 -4.96
N GLU A 279 12.48 11.24 -4.20
CA GLU A 279 12.16 11.37 -2.76
C GLU A 279 13.34 11.94 -1.97
N SER A 280 14.56 11.50 -2.29
CA SER A 280 15.76 12.05 -1.67
C SER A 280 16.02 13.51 -2.06
N SER A 281 15.71 13.91 -3.29
CA SER A 281 15.85 15.29 -3.75
C SER A 281 14.83 16.21 -3.07
N TYR A 282 13.57 15.79 -2.93
CA TYR A 282 12.56 16.55 -2.19
C TYR A 282 12.92 16.70 -0.72
N ALA A 283 13.40 15.63 -0.07
CA ALA A 283 13.87 15.72 1.31
C ALA A 283 15.01 16.74 1.47
N LYS A 284 15.98 16.75 0.56
CA LYS A 284 17.08 17.74 0.55
C LYS A 284 16.56 19.18 0.38
N LEU A 285 15.64 19.40 -0.55
CA LEU A 285 15.04 20.71 -0.80
C LEU A 285 14.26 21.24 0.42
N GLU A 286 13.67 20.34 1.21
CA GLU A 286 12.97 20.68 2.46
C GLU A 286 13.94 20.86 3.65
N GLY A 287 15.24 20.66 3.47
CA GLY A 287 16.26 20.91 4.50
C GLY A 287 16.69 19.69 5.31
N VAL A 288 16.34 18.47 4.89
CA VAL A 288 16.83 17.24 5.54
C VAL A 288 18.32 17.07 5.28
N SER A 289 19.11 16.94 6.35
CA SER A 289 20.54 16.63 6.27
C SER A 289 20.80 15.12 6.31
N PHE A 290 21.95 14.68 5.78
CA PHE A 290 22.30 13.27 5.71
C PHE A 290 23.61 13.02 6.46
N ILE A 291 23.57 12.06 7.38
CA ILE A 291 24.71 11.59 8.16
C ILE A 291 25.03 10.18 7.65
N LEU A 292 26.04 10.10 6.79
CA LEU A 292 26.38 8.88 6.07
C LEU A 292 27.63 8.21 6.65
N ASN A 293 27.84 6.94 6.29
CA ASN A 293 28.91 6.10 6.82
C ASN A 293 28.91 6.07 8.35
N LYS A 294 27.74 5.83 8.95
CA LYS A 294 27.56 5.79 10.40
C LYS A 294 26.77 4.58 10.86
N VAL A 295 27.29 3.89 11.87
CA VAL A 295 26.59 2.84 12.63
C VAL A 295 25.98 3.46 13.88
N THR A 296 24.71 3.16 14.16
CA THR A 296 24.08 3.52 15.43
C THR A 296 24.49 2.52 16.51
N LEU A 297 25.07 3.01 17.61
CA LEU A 297 25.54 2.16 18.70
C LEU A 297 24.58 2.15 19.91
N GLU A 298 24.07 3.32 20.27
CA GLU A 298 23.23 3.52 21.45
C GLU A 298 22.33 4.74 21.22
N ILE A 299 21.09 4.67 21.70
CA ILE A 299 20.19 5.81 21.81
C ILE A 299 20.13 6.21 23.29
N ARG A 300 20.23 7.50 23.57
CA ARG A 300 20.17 8.09 24.92
C ARG A 300 19.07 9.15 24.97
N GLU A 301 18.75 9.61 26.18
CA GLU A 301 17.81 10.71 26.41
C GLU A 301 18.28 12.03 25.77
N ASP A 302 19.59 12.23 25.66
CA ASP A 302 20.21 13.45 25.13
C ASP A 302 20.64 13.35 23.64
N GLY A 303 20.53 12.17 23.01
CA GLY A 303 20.92 12.00 21.62
C GLY A 303 21.16 10.56 21.16
N VAL A 304 21.75 10.41 19.98
CA VAL A 304 22.15 9.11 19.41
C VAL A 304 23.68 9.04 19.32
N ILE A 305 24.28 7.95 19.78
CA ILE A 305 25.70 7.68 19.58
C ILE A 305 25.88 7.00 18.23
N LEU A 306 26.65 7.65 17.36
CA LEU A 306 27.04 7.11 16.07
C LEU A 306 28.56 6.93 16.02
N ALA A 307 29.01 5.88 15.35
CA ALA A 307 30.43 5.66 15.01
C ALA A 307 30.60 5.58 13.50
N ASP A 308 31.79 5.90 13.01
CA ASP A 308 32.14 5.70 11.60
C ASP A 308 31.97 4.22 11.24
N SER A 309 31.47 3.95 10.04
CA SER A 309 31.29 2.59 9.52
C SER A 309 32.45 2.18 8.63
N ARG A 310 32.85 0.90 8.70
CA ARG A 310 33.70 0.26 7.69
C ARG A 310 33.05 -1.03 7.20
N VAL A 311 33.37 -1.42 5.97
CA VAL A 311 32.94 -2.70 5.38
C VAL A 311 34.06 -3.72 5.61
N GLU A 312 33.75 -4.87 6.19
CA GLU A 312 34.69 -5.99 6.33
C GLU A 312 34.73 -6.85 5.05
N GLU A 313 35.69 -7.78 4.97
CA GLU A 313 35.90 -8.63 3.77
C GLU A 313 34.67 -9.48 3.43
N ASP A 314 33.87 -9.86 4.43
CA ASP A 314 32.63 -10.62 4.27
C ASP A 314 31.43 -9.75 3.83
N GLY A 315 31.64 -8.44 3.67
CA GLY A 315 30.63 -7.46 3.30
C GLY A 315 29.79 -6.94 4.49
N SER A 316 30.04 -7.39 5.71
CA SER A 316 29.39 -6.85 6.90
C SER A 316 29.86 -5.43 7.19
N ILE A 317 28.95 -4.60 7.73
CA ILE A 317 29.27 -3.22 8.11
C ILE A 317 29.43 -3.17 9.62
N VAL A 318 30.61 -2.79 10.08
CA VAL A 318 30.96 -2.73 11.50
C VAL A 318 31.37 -1.30 11.89
N PRO A 319 31.19 -0.91 13.17
CA PRO A 319 31.69 0.37 13.65
C PRO A 319 33.21 0.39 13.74
N VAL A 320 33.80 1.56 13.52
CA VAL A 320 35.23 1.84 13.74
C VAL A 320 35.42 2.30 15.18
N PRO A 321 36.11 1.53 16.04
CA PRO A 321 36.33 1.91 17.44
C PRO A 321 37.07 3.25 17.57
N GLY A 322 36.68 4.05 18.56
CA GLY A 322 37.30 5.36 18.85
C GLY A 322 36.74 6.52 18.02
N THR A 323 35.73 6.28 17.18
CA THR A 323 35.06 7.30 16.35
C THR A 323 33.68 7.68 16.88
N GLU A 324 33.30 7.15 18.05
CA GLU A 324 31.98 7.33 18.66
C GLU A 324 31.75 8.81 18.99
N LYS A 325 30.62 9.34 18.51
CA LYS A 325 30.19 10.72 18.80
C LYS A 325 28.71 10.74 19.16
N LEU A 326 28.36 11.56 20.15
CA LEU A 326 26.98 11.86 20.48
C LEU A 326 26.44 12.90 19.49
N TYR A 327 25.31 12.58 18.88
CA TYR A 327 24.53 13.48 18.02
C TYR A 327 23.28 13.88 18.81
N PRO A 328 23.23 15.12 19.34
CA PRO A 328 22.09 15.56 20.13
C PRO A 328 20.80 15.52 19.32
N CYS A 329 19.72 15.01 19.91
CA CYS A 329 18.40 15.02 19.31
C CYS A 329 17.32 14.94 20.38
N THR A 330 16.13 15.47 20.07
CA THR A 330 14.94 15.39 20.93
C THR A 330 14.06 14.20 20.59
N GLY A 331 14.25 13.56 19.43
CA GLY A 331 13.48 12.40 19.01
C GLY A 331 14.17 11.56 17.95
N VAL A 332 13.84 10.27 17.92
CA VAL A 332 14.42 9.29 17.00
C VAL A 332 13.32 8.52 16.29
N ILE A 333 13.44 8.39 14.98
CA ILE A 333 12.54 7.57 14.16
C ILE A 333 13.36 6.43 13.53
N ILE A 334 13.04 5.18 13.86
CA ILE A 334 13.70 4.00 13.32
C ILE A 334 13.00 3.55 12.04
N ALA A 335 13.70 3.61 10.91
CA ALA A 335 13.19 3.34 9.57
C ALA A 335 13.98 2.23 8.85
N VAL A 336 14.24 1.12 9.54
CA VAL A 336 15.09 0.00 9.06
C VAL A 336 14.30 -1.22 8.56
N SER A 337 13.23 -0.97 7.80
CA SER A 337 12.33 -1.99 7.23
C SER A 337 11.32 -2.59 8.21
N GLN A 338 10.48 -3.47 7.69
CA GLN A 338 9.34 -4.12 8.35
C GLN A 338 9.34 -5.63 8.04
N GLY A 339 8.49 -6.38 8.72
CA GLY A 339 8.32 -7.82 8.58
C GLY A 339 6.87 -8.24 8.78
N ALA A 340 6.62 -9.54 8.59
CA ALA A 340 5.29 -10.12 8.71
C ALA A 340 4.88 -10.24 10.19
N GLU A 341 3.57 -10.08 10.43
CA GLU A 341 2.94 -10.39 11.71
C GLU A 341 2.54 -11.87 11.76
N SER A 342 2.70 -12.51 12.93
CA SER A 342 2.54 -13.97 13.05
C SER A 342 1.13 -14.42 13.41
N ASN A 343 0.26 -13.56 13.96
CA ASN A 343 -0.95 -14.03 14.62
C ASN A 343 -1.94 -14.75 13.68
N LEU A 344 -2.12 -14.25 12.45
CA LEU A 344 -3.01 -14.87 11.46
C LEU A 344 -2.63 -16.33 11.17
N VAL A 345 -1.32 -16.60 11.13
CA VAL A 345 -0.74 -17.93 10.87
C VAL A 345 -0.84 -18.80 12.12
N THR A 346 -0.60 -18.24 13.31
CA THR A 346 -0.67 -19.03 14.55
C THR A 346 -2.09 -19.47 14.92
N THR A 347 -3.11 -18.71 14.51
CA THR A 347 -4.52 -19.04 14.81
C THR A 347 -5.21 -19.81 13.69
N THR A 348 -4.56 -19.98 12.53
CA THR A 348 -5.14 -20.66 11.38
C THR A 348 -4.30 -21.86 11.00
N LYS A 349 -4.85 -23.07 11.13
CA LYS A 349 -4.15 -24.28 10.69
C LYS A 349 -4.06 -24.34 9.16
N GLY A 350 -2.96 -24.91 8.68
CA GLY A 350 -2.77 -25.25 7.28
C GLY A 350 -2.26 -24.11 6.40
N ILE A 351 -1.76 -23.01 6.98
CA ILE A 351 -1.11 -21.93 6.22
C ILE A 351 0.38 -21.93 6.57
N ASP A 352 1.21 -22.21 5.58
CA ASP A 352 2.66 -22.32 5.76
C ASP A 352 3.34 -20.95 5.59
N THR A 353 4.44 -20.77 6.30
CA THR A 353 5.31 -19.59 6.16
C THR A 353 6.75 -19.99 5.96
N VAL A 354 7.49 -19.18 5.20
CA VAL A 354 8.95 -19.27 5.15
C VAL A 354 9.57 -18.68 6.43
N ARG A 355 10.88 -18.89 6.63
CA ARG A 355 11.63 -18.42 7.82
C ARG A 355 11.51 -16.91 8.08
N SER A 356 11.28 -16.10 7.04
CA SER A 356 11.06 -14.66 7.16
C SER A 356 9.66 -14.27 7.67
N GLY A 357 8.76 -15.24 7.87
CA GLY A 357 7.38 -15.04 8.28
C GLY A 357 6.40 -14.74 7.13
N LEU A 358 6.88 -14.65 5.89
CA LEU A 358 6.02 -14.47 4.72
C LEU A 358 5.21 -15.74 4.44
N LEU A 359 4.00 -15.56 3.91
CA LEU A 359 3.13 -16.65 3.50
C LEU A 359 3.73 -17.39 2.30
N THR A 360 3.78 -18.71 2.39
CA THR A 360 4.19 -19.55 1.27
C THR A 360 3.04 -19.64 0.27
N VAL A 361 3.30 -19.24 -0.97
CA VAL A 361 2.34 -19.31 -2.07
C VAL A 361 2.97 -19.87 -3.34
N ASP A 362 2.14 -20.49 -4.18
CA ASP A 362 2.51 -20.81 -5.56
C ASP A 362 2.46 -19.59 -6.49
N GLU A 363 2.73 -19.82 -7.78
CA GLU A 363 2.71 -18.78 -8.80
C GLU A 363 1.34 -18.12 -8.95
N ASP A 364 0.24 -18.77 -8.59
CA ASP A 364 -1.14 -18.26 -8.68
C ASP A 364 -1.67 -17.72 -7.35
N GLY A 365 -0.85 -17.71 -6.32
CA GLY A 365 -1.19 -17.19 -4.99
C GLY A 365 -1.89 -18.20 -4.08
N HIS A 366 -1.98 -19.48 -4.44
CA HIS A 366 -2.52 -20.49 -3.54
C HIS A 366 -1.61 -20.69 -2.34
N THR A 367 -2.19 -20.67 -1.15
CA THR A 367 -1.48 -21.09 0.07
C THR A 367 -1.54 -22.62 0.22
N SER A 368 -0.89 -23.17 1.25
CA SER A 368 -1.01 -24.58 1.60
C SER A 368 -2.44 -24.98 2.06
N ARG A 369 -3.34 -24.02 2.29
CA ARG A 369 -4.73 -24.25 2.63
C ARG A 369 -5.66 -24.05 1.42
N PRO A 370 -6.43 -25.07 1.01
CA PRO A 370 -7.43 -24.93 -0.05
C PRO A 370 -8.42 -23.80 0.21
N GLY A 371 -8.70 -23.02 -0.84
CA GLY A 371 -9.60 -21.87 -0.78
C GLY A 371 -9.00 -20.61 -0.14
N VAL A 372 -7.78 -20.69 0.38
CA VAL A 372 -7.04 -19.53 0.91
C VAL A 372 -5.92 -19.12 -0.04
N PHE A 373 -5.93 -17.85 -0.41
CA PHE A 373 -4.99 -17.24 -1.34
C PHE A 373 -4.24 -16.08 -0.66
N ALA A 374 -3.05 -15.75 -1.13
CA ALA A 374 -2.31 -14.58 -0.63
C ALA A 374 -1.50 -13.89 -1.74
N ALA A 375 -1.32 -12.57 -1.59
CA ALA A 375 -0.55 -11.73 -2.49
C ALA A 375 -0.11 -10.44 -1.78
N GLY A 376 0.63 -9.61 -2.51
CA GLY A 376 1.22 -8.38 -1.98
C GLY A 376 2.29 -8.66 -0.93
N ASP A 377 2.58 -7.68 -0.09
CA ASP A 377 3.78 -7.73 0.75
C ASP A 377 3.81 -8.91 1.74
N ALA A 378 2.65 -9.43 2.13
CA ALA A 378 2.55 -10.61 3.01
C ALA A 378 3.10 -11.90 2.37
N ALA A 379 3.12 -11.97 1.04
CA ALA A 379 3.64 -13.12 0.28
C ALA A 379 4.97 -12.80 -0.42
N SER A 380 5.11 -11.61 -1.00
CA SER A 380 6.29 -11.25 -1.82
C SER A 380 7.37 -10.45 -1.09
N GLY A 381 7.13 -10.07 0.17
CA GLY A 381 7.88 -9.01 0.83
C GLY A 381 7.52 -7.63 0.26
N ALA A 382 8.08 -6.57 0.85
CA ALA A 382 7.78 -5.19 0.44
C ALA A 382 8.06 -4.94 -1.05
N ARG A 383 7.00 -4.58 -1.81
CA ARG A 383 7.05 -4.24 -3.24
C ARG A 383 6.38 -2.89 -3.49
N THR A 384 6.45 -2.42 -4.74
CA THR A 384 5.73 -1.21 -5.16
C THR A 384 4.23 -1.48 -5.27
N VAL A 385 3.42 -0.42 -5.15
CA VAL A 385 1.96 -0.50 -5.26
C VAL A 385 1.53 -1.19 -6.57
N VAL A 386 2.14 -0.82 -7.70
CA VAL A 386 1.79 -1.39 -9.01
C VAL A 386 2.17 -2.87 -9.15
N GLU A 387 3.26 -3.32 -8.53
CA GLU A 387 3.60 -4.74 -8.46
C GLU A 387 2.57 -5.52 -7.63
N ALA A 388 2.10 -4.93 -6.52
CA ALA A 388 1.03 -5.53 -5.73
C ALA A 388 -0.26 -5.67 -6.55
N VAL A 389 -0.65 -4.67 -7.35
CA VAL A 389 -1.81 -4.76 -8.26
C VAL A 389 -1.58 -5.85 -9.31
N ALA A 390 -0.42 -5.89 -9.96
CA ALA A 390 -0.12 -6.86 -11.02
C ALA A 390 -0.25 -8.30 -10.51
N ASN A 391 0.36 -8.61 -9.37
CA ASN A 391 0.24 -9.92 -8.74
C ASN A 391 -1.20 -10.24 -8.34
N SER A 392 -1.92 -9.25 -7.81
CA SER A 392 -3.29 -9.42 -7.33
C SER A 392 -4.29 -9.70 -8.44
N LYS A 393 -4.07 -9.18 -9.66
CA LYS A 393 -4.91 -9.51 -10.83
C LYS A 393 -4.88 -11.01 -11.11
N ARG A 394 -3.69 -11.61 -11.14
CA ARG A 394 -3.51 -13.05 -11.36
C ARG A 394 -4.17 -13.86 -10.24
N VAL A 395 -3.99 -13.45 -8.98
CA VAL A 395 -4.64 -14.13 -7.83
C VAL A 395 -6.17 -14.02 -7.90
N ALA A 396 -6.72 -12.88 -8.35
CA ALA A 396 -8.17 -12.74 -8.52
C ALA A 396 -8.73 -13.73 -9.55
N GLU A 397 -8.02 -13.99 -10.65
CA GLU A 397 -8.42 -15.00 -11.65
C GLU A 397 -8.33 -16.43 -11.10
N ALA A 398 -7.29 -16.73 -10.32
CA ALA A 398 -7.16 -18.03 -9.65
C ALA A 398 -8.29 -18.25 -8.63
N MET A 399 -8.61 -17.24 -7.82
CA MET A 399 -9.76 -17.27 -6.90
C MET A 399 -11.08 -17.44 -7.64
N HIS A 400 -11.27 -16.75 -8.76
CA HIS A 400 -12.46 -16.90 -9.60
C HIS A 400 -12.60 -18.35 -10.09
N THR A 401 -11.55 -18.89 -10.71
CA THR A 401 -11.50 -20.26 -11.23
C THR A 401 -11.78 -21.28 -10.13
N TYR A 402 -11.13 -21.13 -8.97
CA TYR A 402 -11.33 -21.99 -7.82
C TYR A 402 -12.79 -21.98 -7.36
N MET A 403 -13.38 -20.80 -7.15
CA MET A 403 -14.77 -20.71 -6.70
C MET A 403 -15.76 -21.24 -7.74
N GLN A 404 -15.51 -21.08 -9.04
CA GLN A 404 -16.36 -21.67 -10.09
C GLN A 404 -16.31 -23.19 -10.10
N SER A 405 -15.19 -23.81 -9.67
CA SER A 405 -15.07 -25.27 -9.57
C SER A 405 -15.87 -25.89 -8.42
N LEU A 406 -16.27 -25.08 -7.43
CA LEU A 406 -17.01 -25.54 -6.26
C LEU A 406 -18.50 -25.70 -6.55
N PRO A 407 -19.23 -26.60 -5.86
CA PRO A 407 -20.68 -26.64 -5.94
C PRO A 407 -21.29 -25.30 -5.53
N MET A 408 -22.51 -25.03 -6.00
CA MET A 408 -23.26 -23.86 -5.52
C MET A 408 -23.46 -23.97 -4.01
N PRO A 409 -23.24 -22.88 -3.26
CA PRO A 409 -23.41 -22.91 -1.82
C PRO A 409 -24.88 -23.20 -1.48
N VAL A 410 -25.11 -24.15 -0.56
CA VAL A 410 -26.44 -24.44 -0.05
C VAL A 410 -26.85 -23.29 0.87
N THR A 411 -28.04 -22.72 0.65
CA THR A 411 -28.55 -21.61 1.44
C THR A 411 -29.12 -22.10 2.78
N THR A 412 -28.48 -21.66 3.87
CA THR A 412 -28.89 -21.59 5.29
C THR A 412 -29.58 -22.80 5.92
N ASP A 413 -29.16 -23.17 7.13
CA ASP A 413 -29.81 -24.22 7.95
C ASP A 413 -31.27 -23.92 8.32
N TYR A 414 -31.69 -22.65 8.22
CA TYR A 414 -33.02 -22.19 8.59
C TYR A 414 -33.64 -21.32 7.47
N PRO A 415 -34.12 -21.93 6.37
CA PRO A 415 -34.66 -21.17 5.23
C PRO A 415 -35.99 -20.45 5.56
N ASP A 416 -36.74 -20.94 6.55
CA ASP A 416 -38.10 -20.48 6.88
C ASP A 416 -38.20 -19.81 8.26
N VAL A 417 -37.15 -19.12 8.73
CA VAL A 417 -37.22 -18.38 10.00
C VAL A 417 -38.23 -17.24 9.86
N PRO A 418 -39.26 -17.16 10.71
CA PRO A 418 -40.21 -16.06 10.65
C PRO A 418 -39.49 -14.74 10.96
N VAL A 419 -39.75 -13.72 10.14
CA VAL A 419 -39.24 -12.36 10.34
C VAL A 419 -39.96 -11.77 11.55
N ALA A 420 -39.20 -11.35 12.57
CA ALA A 420 -39.78 -10.68 13.72
C ALA A 420 -40.49 -9.39 13.28
N GLU A 421 -41.74 -9.21 13.70
CA GLU A 421 -42.47 -7.96 13.49
C GLU A 421 -41.80 -6.84 14.29
N GLN A 422 -41.29 -5.81 13.61
CA GLN A 422 -40.77 -4.63 14.28
C GLN A 422 -41.94 -3.78 14.77
N VAL A 423 -42.10 -3.66 16.08
CA VAL A 423 -42.97 -2.62 16.64
C VAL A 423 -42.24 -1.30 16.43
N GLU A 424 -42.62 -0.55 15.40
CA GLU A 424 -42.18 0.84 15.26
C GLU A 424 -42.59 1.57 16.53
N ALA A 425 -41.61 2.12 17.26
CA ALA A 425 -41.88 2.96 18.41
C ALA A 425 -42.59 4.22 17.92
N SER A 426 -43.93 4.15 17.85
CA SER A 426 -44.76 5.33 17.60
C SER A 426 -44.41 6.37 18.66
N ALA A 427 -44.13 7.59 18.22
CA ALA A 427 -43.72 8.70 19.06
C ALA A 427 -44.78 9.01 20.12
N GLN A 428 -44.69 8.40 21.30
CA GLN A 428 -45.31 8.90 22.52
C GLN A 428 -44.37 9.93 23.13
N ALA A 429 -44.27 11.08 22.46
CA ALA A 429 -43.66 12.30 22.98
C ALA A 429 -44.71 13.42 22.99
N GLU A 430 -45.89 13.13 23.56
CA GLU A 430 -46.81 14.16 24.04
C GLU A 430 -47.29 13.73 25.43
N GLN A 431 -47.34 14.69 26.35
CA GLN A 431 -47.69 14.58 27.77
C GLN A 431 -46.57 14.12 28.73
N VAL A 432 -45.57 14.98 28.90
CA VAL A 432 -45.27 15.45 30.27
C VAL A 432 -45.09 16.97 30.19
N LEU A 433 -46.12 17.69 30.62
CA LEU A 433 -46.14 19.13 30.89
C LEU A 433 -45.92 19.34 32.39
#